data_AF-A0A1I7YGU9-F1
#
_entry.id   AF-A0A1I7YGU9-F1
#
_cell.length_a   1.000
_cell.length_b   1.000
_cell.length_c   1.000
_cell.angle_alpha   90.00
_cell.angle_beta   90.00
_cell.angle_gamma   90.00
#
_symmetry.space_group_name_H-M   'P 1'
#
loop_
_entity.id
_entity.type
_entity.pdbx_description
1 polymer ?
#
loop_
_entity_poly.entity_id
_entity_poly.type
_entity_poly.pdbx_seq_one_letter_code
_entity_poly.pdbx_strand_id
1 'polypeptide(L)'
;MTGGKCSDLVRAVLRSHESPDESFNDLKIFIDFDQAVPDEAQLQLFNLLEKLLENADEVLENLSNYKAGASAEIRLSIQNPNDEELQAKYFTVVKECVNRLHNYYALSQRIEQSVPLLLWELCSGPLPPAEQIDSCQALCKQLARLIDFSLQFDSIKMKTPSLQNDFSYYRRVVSRSAQPVDLDMISIETTNIMSLFIAKSTPMLCSITSSVIAFVQTHPDLPVSNTTDTLATVVHCAFET
;
A
#
# COMPACT_ATOMS: atom_id res chain seq x y z
N MET A 1 -3.82 -21.56 17.11
CA MET A 1 -4.59 -20.31 17.16
C MET A 1 -4.28 -19.52 15.90
N THR A 2 -5.02 -19.80 14.83
CA THR A 2 -4.86 -19.17 13.53
C THR A 2 -5.52 -17.80 13.56
N GLY A 3 -4.71 -16.74 13.45
CA GLY A 3 -5.20 -15.36 13.42
C GLY A 3 -6.09 -15.14 12.20
N GLY A 4 -7.33 -14.70 12.44
CA GLY A 4 -8.25 -14.30 11.38
C GLY A 4 -7.60 -13.27 10.48
N LYS A 5 -7.69 -13.49 9.16
CA LYS A 5 -7.12 -12.59 8.16
C LYS A 5 -7.98 -11.33 8.13
N CYS A 6 -7.39 -10.18 7.81
CA CYS A 6 -8.13 -8.92 7.69
C CYS A 6 -9.28 -9.02 6.66
N SER A 7 -9.12 -9.89 5.66
CA SER A 7 -10.18 -10.30 4.73
C SER A 7 -11.44 -10.80 5.44
N ASP A 8 -11.32 -11.52 6.55
CA ASP A 8 -12.46 -12.06 7.29
C ASP A 8 -13.24 -10.96 8.01
N LEU A 9 -12.55 -9.88 8.43
CA LEU A 9 -13.18 -8.71 9.02
C LEU A 9 -13.90 -7.88 7.96
N VAL A 10 -13.28 -7.65 6.81
CA VAL A 10 -13.92 -6.97 5.66
C VAL A 10 -15.16 -7.75 5.23
N ARG A 11 -15.05 -9.07 5.09
CA ARG A 11 -16.15 -9.98 4.75
C ARG A 11 -17.27 -9.97 5.81
N ALA A 12 -16.94 -9.84 7.10
CA ALA A 12 -17.94 -9.71 8.17
C ALA A 12 -18.66 -8.35 8.15
N VAL A 13 -17.94 -7.26 7.84
CA VAL A 13 -18.52 -5.90 7.74
C VAL A 13 -19.44 -5.80 6.54
N LEU A 14 -19.03 -6.31 5.37
CA LEU A 14 -19.86 -6.32 4.15
C LEU A 14 -21.18 -7.07 4.37
N ARG A 15 -21.14 -8.25 5.00
CA ARG A 15 -22.35 -9.03 5.33
C ARG A 15 -23.26 -8.37 6.36
N SER A 16 -22.73 -7.49 7.22
CA SER A 16 -23.53 -6.80 8.25
C SER A 16 -24.29 -5.58 7.74
N HIS A 17 -24.00 -5.12 6.52
CA HIS A 17 -24.62 -3.95 5.90
C HIS A 17 -25.68 -4.28 4.81
N GLU A 18 -26.00 -5.57 4.60
CA GLU A 18 -27.12 -5.97 3.74
C GLU A 18 -28.45 -5.54 4.36
N SER A 19 -28.94 -4.37 3.94
CA SER A 19 -30.31 -3.93 4.16
C SER A 19 -31.18 -4.51 3.06
N PRO A 20 -32.40 -4.99 3.34
CA PRO A 20 -33.25 -5.64 2.34
C PRO A 20 -34.00 -4.65 1.43
N ASP A 21 -33.40 -3.49 1.11
CA ASP A 21 -34.03 -2.47 0.26
C ASP A 21 -33.30 -2.28 -1.08
N GLU A 22 -34.13 -2.18 -2.11
CA GLU A 22 -33.92 -2.37 -3.54
C GLU A 22 -32.95 -1.36 -4.20
N SER A 23 -31.90 -1.85 -4.87
CA SER A 23 -31.46 -1.43 -6.24
C SER A 23 -30.15 -2.07 -6.73
N PHE A 24 -29.37 -2.74 -5.87
CA PHE A 24 -28.09 -3.36 -6.27
C PHE A 24 -28.21 -4.77 -6.88
N ASN A 25 -29.42 -5.24 -7.21
CA ASN A 25 -29.69 -6.67 -7.33
C ASN A 25 -29.77 -7.27 -8.75
N ASP A 26 -29.44 -6.55 -9.83
CA ASP A 26 -29.59 -7.10 -11.20
C ASP A 26 -28.32 -7.14 -12.06
N LEU A 27 -27.17 -6.72 -11.54
CA LEU A 27 -25.89 -6.88 -12.24
C LEU A 27 -24.97 -7.74 -11.37
N LYS A 28 -25.07 -9.07 -11.53
CA LYS A 28 -24.04 -9.99 -11.05
C LYS A 28 -22.78 -9.80 -11.88
N ILE A 29 -22.05 -8.71 -11.60
CA ILE A 29 -20.76 -8.43 -12.19
C ILE A 29 -19.81 -9.49 -11.65
N PHE A 30 -19.24 -10.28 -12.54
CA PHE A 30 -18.30 -11.33 -12.21
C PHE A 30 -16.91 -10.86 -12.62
N ILE A 31 -15.95 -10.88 -11.70
CA ILE A 31 -14.55 -10.62 -12.04
C ILE A 31 -13.84 -11.94 -12.31
N ASP A 32 -13.40 -12.16 -13.55
CA ASP A 32 -12.61 -13.33 -13.91
C ASP A 32 -11.16 -13.14 -13.45
N PHE A 33 -10.89 -13.52 -12.21
CA PHE A 33 -9.56 -13.47 -11.63
C PHE A 33 -8.56 -14.43 -12.30
N ASP A 34 -9.00 -15.40 -13.09
CA ASP A 34 -8.11 -16.41 -13.69
C ASP A 34 -7.79 -16.11 -15.16
N GLN A 35 -8.74 -15.60 -15.95
CA GLN A 35 -8.58 -15.42 -17.40
C GLN A 35 -8.71 -13.97 -17.90
N ALA A 36 -8.90 -12.98 -17.03
CA ALA A 36 -8.94 -11.59 -17.47
C ALA A 36 -7.63 -11.15 -18.15
N VAL A 37 -7.72 -10.76 -19.42
CA VAL A 37 -6.61 -10.25 -20.24
C VAL A 37 -6.91 -8.82 -20.69
N PRO A 38 -5.91 -7.93 -20.71
CA PRO A 38 -6.10 -6.56 -21.18
C PRO A 38 -6.29 -6.55 -22.71
N ASP A 39 -7.08 -5.60 -23.20
CA ASP A 39 -7.09 -5.27 -24.62
C ASP A 39 -5.89 -4.39 -25.02
N GLU A 40 -5.79 -4.04 -26.31
CA GLU A 40 -4.69 -3.22 -26.85
C GLU A 40 -4.62 -1.82 -26.22
N ALA A 41 -5.77 -1.23 -25.87
CA ALA A 41 -5.85 0.09 -25.26
C ALA A 41 -5.38 0.06 -23.79
N GLN A 42 -5.70 -1.02 -23.07
CA GLN A 42 -5.37 -1.20 -21.66
C GLN A 42 -3.93 -1.71 -21.45
N LEU A 43 -3.32 -2.33 -22.46
CA LEU A 43 -2.06 -3.07 -22.32
C LEU A 43 -0.91 -2.25 -21.71
N GLN A 44 -0.79 -0.97 -22.07
CA GLN A 44 0.27 -0.12 -21.52
C GLN A 44 0.12 0.10 -20.01
N LEU A 45 -1.09 0.49 -19.57
CA LEU A 45 -1.38 0.70 -18.16
C LEU A 45 -1.29 -0.61 -17.39
N PHE A 46 -1.83 -1.69 -17.96
CA PHE A 46 -1.77 -3.02 -17.38
C PHE A 46 -0.32 -3.44 -17.08
N ASN A 47 0.59 -3.32 -18.05
CA ASN A 47 2.00 -3.67 -17.85
C ASN A 47 2.72 -2.78 -16.83
N LEU A 48 2.36 -1.50 -16.75
CA LEU A 48 2.89 -0.60 -15.72
C LEU A 48 2.49 -1.07 -14.32
N LEU A 49 1.22 -1.38 -14.15
CA LEU A 49 0.65 -1.84 -12.89
C LEU A 49 1.14 -3.23 -12.51
N GLU A 50 1.42 -4.09 -13.49
CA GLU A 50 1.91 -5.43 -13.20
C GLU A 50 3.32 -5.41 -12.61
N LYS A 51 4.19 -4.55 -13.13
CA LYS A 51 5.49 -4.28 -12.50
C LYS A 51 5.38 -3.63 -11.12
N LEU A 52 4.32 -2.86 -10.88
CA LEU A 52 4.04 -2.30 -9.56
C LEU A 52 3.62 -3.39 -8.58
N LEU A 53 2.75 -4.30 -9.01
CA LEU A 53 2.24 -5.42 -8.23
C LEU A 53 3.32 -6.47 -7.95
N GLU A 54 4.18 -6.79 -8.91
CA GLU A 54 5.36 -7.64 -8.69
C GLU A 54 6.25 -7.06 -7.58
N ASN A 55 6.51 -5.76 -7.60
CA ASN A 55 7.27 -5.09 -6.54
C ASN A 55 6.50 -5.03 -5.21
N ALA A 56 5.16 -5.00 -5.25
CA ALA A 56 4.32 -5.08 -4.06
C ALA A 56 4.45 -6.47 -3.40
N ASP A 57 4.48 -7.54 -4.19
CA ASP A 57 4.69 -8.92 -3.71
C ASP A 57 6.08 -9.05 -3.03
N GLU A 58 7.13 -8.52 -3.66
CA GLU A 58 8.48 -8.46 -3.07
C GLU A 58 8.51 -7.69 -1.75
N VAL A 59 7.84 -6.54 -1.69
CA VAL A 59 7.75 -5.72 -0.48
C VAL A 59 6.99 -6.45 0.62
N LEU A 60 5.94 -7.20 0.29
CA LEU A 60 5.15 -7.95 1.25
C LEU A 60 5.94 -9.13 1.85
N GLU A 61 6.68 -9.85 1.00
CA GLU A 61 7.60 -10.89 1.45
C GLU A 61 8.71 -10.30 2.32
N ASN A 62 9.29 -9.19 1.89
CA ASN A 62 10.31 -8.49 2.64
C ASN A 62 9.77 -8.09 4.03
N LEU A 63 8.64 -7.40 4.10
CA LEU A 63 8.01 -6.97 5.35
C LEU A 63 7.68 -8.15 6.27
N SER A 64 7.18 -9.26 5.73
CA SER A 64 6.92 -10.49 6.48
C SER A 64 8.19 -11.04 7.15
N ASN A 65 9.33 -10.84 6.51
CA ASN A 65 10.65 -11.23 7.01
C ASN A 65 11.36 -10.14 7.84
N TYR A 66 10.69 -9.02 8.17
CA TYR A 66 11.28 -7.94 8.97
C TYR A 66 11.61 -8.35 10.42
N LYS A 67 10.85 -9.31 10.98
CA LYS A 67 11.06 -9.87 12.33
C LYS A 67 11.28 -8.76 13.39
N ALA A 68 12.30 -8.88 14.23
CA ALA A 68 12.64 -7.92 15.28
C ALA A 68 13.39 -6.67 14.75
N GLY A 69 13.68 -6.59 13.44
CA GLY A 69 14.50 -5.52 12.88
C GLY A 69 15.87 -5.42 13.55
N ALA A 70 16.34 -4.19 13.77
CA ALA A 70 17.63 -3.90 14.42
C ALA A 70 17.53 -3.79 15.95
N SER A 71 16.50 -4.38 16.57
CA SER A 71 16.23 -4.18 18.00
C SER A 71 17.38 -4.65 18.91
N ALA A 72 18.14 -5.67 18.54
CA ALA A 72 19.25 -6.16 19.35
C ALA A 72 20.46 -5.22 19.27
N GLU A 73 20.80 -4.82 18.05
CA GLU A 73 21.86 -3.91 17.69
C GLU A 73 21.63 -2.55 18.36
N ILE A 74 20.41 -2.02 18.29
CA ILE A 74 20.04 -0.77 18.96
C ILE A 74 20.23 -0.85 20.48
N ARG A 75 19.83 -1.96 21.12
CA ARG A 75 20.04 -2.13 22.57
C ARG A 75 21.52 -2.15 22.92
N LEU A 76 22.32 -2.88 22.15
CA LEU A 76 23.75 -3.00 22.39
C LEU A 76 24.48 -1.67 22.12
N SER A 77 24.07 -0.90 21.11
CA SER A 77 24.56 0.46 20.88
C SER A 77 24.26 1.39 22.06
N ILE A 78 23.04 1.33 22.62
CA ILE A 78 22.67 2.18 23.77
C ILE A 78 23.47 1.79 25.03
N GLN A 79 23.78 0.51 25.22
CA GLN A 79 24.56 0.02 26.37
C GLN A 79 26.06 0.38 26.28
N ASN A 80 26.59 0.56 25.06
CA ASN A 80 28.01 0.78 24.81
C ASN A 80 28.25 2.09 24.03
N PRO A 81 27.88 3.26 24.57
CA PRO A 81 27.85 4.53 23.82
C PRO A 81 29.24 5.05 23.41
N ASN A 82 30.31 4.60 24.08
CA ASN A 82 31.68 5.08 23.86
C ASN A 82 32.50 4.17 22.93
N ASP A 83 31.95 3.05 22.47
CA ASP A 83 32.64 2.11 21.57
C ASP A 83 32.30 2.43 20.11
N GLU A 84 33.13 3.25 19.47
CA GLU A 84 32.90 3.77 18.12
C GLU A 84 32.81 2.68 17.05
N GLU A 85 33.63 1.63 17.15
CA GLU A 85 33.63 0.51 16.21
C GLU A 85 32.30 -0.26 16.30
N LEU A 86 31.84 -0.49 17.53
CA LEU A 86 30.58 -1.16 17.79
C LEU A 86 29.37 -0.30 17.36
N GLN A 87 29.42 1.02 17.58
CA GLN A 87 28.39 1.95 17.08
C GLN A 87 28.28 1.88 15.57
N ALA A 88 29.40 1.96 14.84
CA ALA A 88 29.41 1.92 13.38
C ALA A 88 28.86 0.60 12.82
N LYS A 89 29.26 -0.52 13.44
CA LYS A 89 28.78 -1.86 13.07
C LYS A 89 27.26 -1.99 13.23
N TYR A 90 26.72 -1.63 14.39
CA TYR A 90 25.29 -1.74 14.66
C TYR A 90 24.46 -0.71 13.89
N PHE A 91 25.00 0.48 13.66
CA PHE A 91 24.34 1.48 12.83
C PHE A 91 24.19 1.01 11.37
N THR A 92 25.11 0.18 10.87
CA THR A 92 24.99 -0.40 9.52
C THR A 92 23.74 -1.29 9.38
N VAL A 93 23.42 -2.09 10.41
CA VAL A 93 22.19 -2.91 10.45
C VAL A 93 20.94 -2.03 10.51
N VAL A 94 20.99 -0.94 11.27
CA VAL A 94 19.91 0.05 11.31
C VAL A 94 19.72 0.69 9.93
N LYS A 95 20.80 1.07 9.23
CA LYS A 95 20.73 1.64 7.87
C LYS A 95 20.06 0.68 6.90
N GLU A 96 20.41 -0.59 6.92
CA GLU A 96 19.78 -1.62 6.08
C GLU A 96 18.28 -1.73 6.36
N CYS A 97 17.89 -1.76 7.64
CA CYS A 97 16.49 -1.75 8.04
C CYS A 97 15.76 -0.52 7.47
N VAL A 98 16.33 0.67 7.65
CA VAL A 98 15.74 1.94 7.17
C VAL A 98 15.63 2.00 5.64
N ASN A 99 16.58 1.43 4.90
CA ASN A 99 16.48 1.31 3.44
C ASN A 99 15.28 0.47 3.01
N ARG A 100 14.93 -0.58 3.76
CA ARG A 100 13.70 -1.34 3.52
C ARG A 100 12.46 -0.46 3.72
N LEU A 101 12.43 0.33 4.79
CA LEU A 101 11.33 1.28 5.05
C LEU A 101 11.22 2.35 3.97
N HIS A 102 12.36 2.80 3.44
CA HIS A 102 12.39 3.71 2.29
C HIS A 102 11.77 3.08 1.05
N ASN A 103 12.07 1.81 0.76
CA ASN A 103 11.45 1.09 -0.36
C ASN A 103 9.94 0.95 -0.18
N TYR A 104 9.45 0.70 1.05
CA TYR A 104 8.01 0.66 1.32
C TYR A 104 7.33 2.01 1.06
N TYR A 105 7.96 3.10 1.50
CA TYR A 105 7.46 4.44 1.24
C TYR A 105 7.49 4.79 -0.26
N ALA A 106 8.58 4.47 -0.96
CA ALA A 106 8.69 4.69 -2.40
C ALA A 106 7.61 3.93 -3.19
N LEU A 107 7.30 2.69 -2.79
CA LEU A 107 6.19 1.93 -3.37
C LEU A 107 4.85 2.64 -3.13
N SER A 108 4.60 3.18 -1.93
CA SER A 108 3.37 3.91 -1.64
C SER A 108 3.20 5.13 -2.54
N GLN A 109 4.28 5.86 -2.84
CA GLN A 109 4.25 6.98 -3.79
C GLN A 109 3.91 6.53 -5.21
N ARG A 110 4.43 5.38 -5.65
CA ARG A 110 4.08 4.81 -6.96
C ARG A 110 2.63 4.35 -7.03
N ILE A 111 2.10 3.79 -5.93
CA ILE A 111 0.66 3.48 -5.81
C ILE A 111 -0.16 4.76 -5.92
N GLU A 112 0.23 5.82 -5.20
CA GLU A 112 -0.48 7.10 -5.22
C GLU A 112 -0.59 7.71 -6.63
N GLN A 113 0.44 7.51 -7.45
CA GLN A 113 0.49 7.97 -8.84
C GLN A 113 -0.30 7.06 -9.80
N SER A 114 -0.40 5.76 -9.50
CA SER A 114 -1.00 4.77 -10.41
C SER A 114 -2.51 4.62 -10.21
N VAL A 115 -3.01 4.78 -8.99
CA VAL A 115 -4.44 4.68 -8.66
C VAL A 115 -5.31 5.65 -9.49
N PRO A 116 -4.96 6.94 -9.68
CA PRO A 116 -5.75 7.84 -10.51
C PRO A 116 -5.85 7.40 -11.98
N LEU A 117 -4.79 6.78 -12.53
CA LEU A 117 -4.80 6.25 -13.90
C LEU A 117 -5.75 5.05 -14.03
N LEU A 118 -5.75 4.16 -13.03
CA LEU A 118 -6.71 3.06 -12.94
C LEU A 118 -8.15 3.58 -12.85
N LEU A 119 -8.40 4.55 -11.97
CA LEU A 119 -9.74 5.10 -11.77
C LEU A 119 -10.25 5.81 -13.02
N TRP A 120 -9.37 6.46 -13.79
CA TRP A 120 -9.73 7.02 -15.08
C TRP A 120 -10.31 5.95 -16.00
N GLU A 121 -9.54 4.90 -16.30
CA GLU A 121 -10.00 3.81 -17.18
C GLU A 121 -11.28 3.12 -16.66
N LEU A 122 -11.43 2.99 -15.34
CA LEU A 122 -12.58 2.29 -14.76
C LEU A 122 -13.83 3.18 -14.58
N CYS A 123 -13.69 4.51 -14.47
CA CYS A 123 -14.78 5.39 -14.03
C CYS A 123 -15.15 6.51 -15.02
N SER A 124 -14.30 6.81 -16.01
CA SER A 124 -14.51 7.92 -16.96
C SER A 124 -15.05 7.48 -18.32
N GLY A 125 -15.35 6.20 -18.49
CA GLY A 125 -15.88 5.66 -19.75
C GLY A 125 -17.30 6.16 -20.07
N PRO A 126 -17.74 6.05 -21.34
CA PRO A 126 -19.11 6.39 -21.74
C PRO A 126 -20.14 5.35 -21.28
N LEU A 127 -19.69 4.19 -20.81
CA LEU A 127 -20.53 3.08 -20.37
C LEU A 127 -21.00 3.27 -18.92
N PRO A 128 -22.16 2.69 -18.54
CA PRO A 128 -22.51 2.53 -17.14
C PRO A 128 -21.42 1.78 -16.35
N PRO A 129 -21.23 2.04 -15.04
CA PRO A 129 -20.14 1.46 -14.25
C PRO A 129 -20.01 -0.06 -14.35
N ALA A 130 -21.14 -0.79 -14.37
CA ALA A 130 -21.13 -2.24 -14.49
C ALA A 130 -20.54 -2.74 -15.82
N GLU A 131 -20.99 -2.16 -16.93
CA GLU A 131 -20.50 -2.50 -18.27
C GLU A 131 -19.04 -2.05 -18.47
N GLN A 132 -18.67 -0.91 -17.87
CA GLN A 132 -17.30 -0.43 -17.87
C GLN A 132 -16.38 -1.43 -17.18
N ILE A 133 -16.76 -1.95 -16.01
CA ILE A 133 -16.00 -2.97 -15.28
C ILE A 133 -15.91 -4.26 -16.08
N ASP A 134 -17.00 -4.69 -16.71
CA ASP A 134 -17.00 -5.88 -17.58
C ASP A 134 -16.08 -5.74 -18.80
N SER A 135 -15.91 -4.54 -19.33
CA SER A 135 -14.94 -4.27 -20.41
C SER A 135 -13.49 -4.12 -19.90
N CYS A 136 -13.30 -3.84 -18.61
CA CYS A 136 -12.00 -3.51 -18.00
C CYS A 136 -11.58 -4.51 -16.92
N GLN A 137 -11.96 -5.78 -17.10
CA GLN A 137 -11.76 -6.87 -16.14
C GLN A 137 -10.29 -7.02 -15.68
N ALA A 138 -9.33 -6.88 -16.59
CA ALA A 138 -7.91 -6.99 -16.27
C ALA A 138 -7.41 -5.86 -15.35
N LEU A 139 -7.84 -4.62 -15.59
CA LEU A 139 -7.51 -3.46 -14.76
C LEU A 139 -8.28 -3.49 -13.43
N CYS A 140 -9.53 -3.98 -13.45
CA CYS A 140 -10.33 -4.22 -12.25
C CYS A 140 -9.64 -5.21 -11.30
N LYS A 141 -9.11 -6.31 -11.84
CA LYS A 141 -8.27 -7.27 -11.11
C LYS A 141 -7.02 -6.62 -10.50
N GLN A 142 -6.35 -5.71 -11.21
CA GLN A 142 -5.18 -5.01 -10.68
C GLN A 142 -5.54 -4.06 -9.54
N LEU A 143 -6.68 -3.37 -9.60
CA LEU A 143 -7.19 -2.56 -8.50
C LEU A 143 -7.49 -3.43 -7.26
N ALA A 144 -8.16 -4.57 -7.46
CA ALA A 144 -8.42 -5.53 -6.38
C ALA A 144 -7.12 -6.03 -5.71
N ARG A 145 -6.10 -6.38 -6.51
CA ARG A 145 -4.78 -6.80 -6.00
C ARG A 145 -4.07 -5.69 -5.23
N LEU A 146 -4.15 -4.42 -5.68
CA LEU A 146 -3.59 -3.29 -4.93
C LEU A 146 -4.28 -3.09 -3.59
N ILE A 147 -5.61 -3.22 -3.54
CA ILE A 147 -6.38 -3.13 -2.29
C ILE A 147 -5.98 -4.28 -1.36
N ASP A 148 -5.94 -5.51 -1.86
CA ASP A 148 -5.54 -6.68 -1.07
C ASP A 148 -4.10 -6.53 -0.52
N PHE A 149 -3.14 -6.14 -1.36
CA PHE A 149 -1.78 -5.81 -0.93
C PHE A 149 -1.78 -4.77 0.20
N SER A 150 -2.54 -3.67 0.05
CA SER A 150 -2.57 -2.60 1.05
C SER A 150 -3.04 -3.09 2.41
N LEU A 151 -4.08 -3.93 2.44
CA LEU A 151 -4.63 -4.50 3.66
C LEU A 151 -3.66 -5.52 4.29
N GLN A 152 -3.01 -6.35 3.48
CA GLN A 152 -2.01 -7.30 3.96
C GLN A 152 -0.78 -6.59 4.54
N PHE A 153 -0.24 -5.61 3.82
CA PHE A 153 0.90 -4.81 4.26
C PHE A 153 0.58 -4.13 5.60
N ASP A 154 -0.55 -3.43 5.67
CA ASP A 154 -0.95 -2.68 6.86
C ASP A 154 -1.20 -3.62 8.05
N SER A 155 -1.79 -4.80 7.82
CA SER A 155 -1.98 -5.83 8.86
C SER A 155 -0.67 -6.33 9.45
N ILE A 156 0.35 -6.56 8.61
CA ILE A 156 1.68 -6.98 9.09
C ILE A 156 2.37 -5.81 9.79
N LYS A 157 2.34 -4.61 9.20
CA LYS A 157 2.94 -3.40 9.77
C LYS A 157 2.43 -3.12 11.18
N MET A 158 1.12 -3.24 11.41
CA MET A 158 0.51 -3.03 12.73
C MET A 158 1.03 -4.02 13.79
N LYS A 159 1.50 -5.20 13.39
CA LYS A 159 2.06 -6.25 14.26
C LYS A 159 3.59 -6.15 14.41
N THR A 160 4.24 -5.22 13.72
CA THR A 160 5.70 -5.09 13.67
C THR A 160 6.15 -3.73 14.23
N PRO A 161 6.14 -3.54 15.57
CA PRO A 161 6.51 -2.27 16.20
C PRO A 161 7.99 -1.90 16.01
N SER A 162 8.85 -2.87 15.69
CA SER A 162 10.28 -2.65 15.40
C SER A 162 10.50 -1.66 14.25
N LEU A 163 9.61 -1.61 13.24
CA LEU A 163 9.70 -0.65 12.14
C LEU A 163 9.79 0.80 12.65
N GLN A 164 8.91 1.19 13.58
CA GLN A 164 8.89 2.56 14.11
C GLN A 164 10.09 2.83 15.01
N ASN A 165 10.50 1.82 15.80
CA ASN A 165 11.61 1.93 16.73
C ASN A 165 12.95 2.11 16.00
N ASP A 166 13.20 1.28 14.98
CA ASP A 166 14.42 1.31 14.18
C ASP A 166 14.54 2.65 13.45
N PHE A 167 13.44 3.11 12.84
CA PHE A 167 13.40 4.40 12.16
C PHE A 167 13.61 5.58 13.12
N SER A 168 13.00 5.52 14.31
CA SER A 168 13.16 6.55 15.33
C SER A 168 14.61 6.60 15.85
N TYR A 169 15.26 5.45 16.02
CA TYR A 169 16.66 5.40 16.41
C TYR A 169 17.56 5.99 15.32
N TYR A 170 17.37 5.59 14.06
CA TYR A 170 18.08 6.15 12.91
C TYR A 170 18.00 7.68 12.91
N ARG A 171 16.79 8.24 12.99
CA ARG A 171 16.58 9.69 13.02
C ARG A 171 17.39 10.39 14.11
N ARG A 172 17.42 9.83 15.34
CA ARG A 172 18.17 10.41 16.46
C ARG A 172 19.68 10.38 16.22
N VAL A 173 20.20 9.33 15.59
CA VAL A 173 21.62 9.24 15.25
C VAL A 173 21.97 10.26 14.16
N VAL A 174 21.21 10.28 13.06
CA VAL A 174 21.44 11.21 11.94
C VAL A 174 21.32 12.69 12.37
N SER A 175 20.36 13.02 13.23
CA SER A 175 20.20 14.40 13.71
C SER A 175 21.34 14.87 14.62
N ARG A 176 22.07 13.94 15.25
CA ARG A 176 23.20 14.23 16.15
C ARG A 176 24.54 14.22 15.43
N SER A 177 24.67 13.45 14.34
CA SER A 177 25.88 13.45 13.53
C SER A 177 25.99 14.77 12.77
N ALA A 178 26.90 15.64 13.19
CA ALA A 178 27.27 16.86 12.46
C ALA A 178 28.11 16.58 11.20
N GLN A 179 28.34 15.31 10.87
CA GLN A 179 29.08 14.92 9.68
C GLN A 179 28.22 15.10 8.43
N PRO A 180 28.84 15.50 7.30
CA PRO A 180 28.13 15.56 6.03
C PRO A 180 27.49 14.21 5.77
N VAL A 181 26.21 14.25 5.37
CA VAL A 181 25.40 13.10 4.97
C VAL A 181 26.27 12.20 4.10
N ASP A 182 26.63 11.03 4.60
CA ASP A 182 27.31 10.00 3.80
C ASP A 182 26.45 9.77 2.54
N LEU A 183 27.05 9.55 1.36
CA LEU A 183 26.31 9.51 0.09
C LEU A 183 25.16 8.49 0.10
N ASP A 184 25.25 7.49 0.98
CA ASP A 184 24.28 6.42 1.16
C ASP A 184 23.16 6.74 2.18
N MET A 185 23.14 7.93 2.78
CA MET A 185 22.14 8.32 3.78
C MET A 185 20.94 9.05 3.16
N ILE A 186 19.74 8.64 3.59
CA ILE A 186 18.49 9.30 3.20
C ILE A 186 18.49 10.75 3.68
N SER A 187 18.07 11.67 2.83
CA SER A 187 17.99 13.10 3.16
C SER A 187 17.13 13.35 4.41
N ILE A 188 17.43 14.43 5.14
CA ILE A 188 16.65 14.81 6.33
C ILE A 188 15.19 15.10 5.96
N GLU A 189 14.96 15.72 4.81
CA GLU A 189 13.62 16.02 4.29
C GLU A 189 12.82 14.74 4.02
N THR A 190 13.38 13.81 3.23
CA THR A 190 12.76 12.51 2.94
C THR A 190 12.50 11.74 4.23
N THR A 191 13.43 11.77 5.18
CA THR A 191 13.29 11.12 6.49
C THR A 191 12.11 11.69 7.31
N ASN A 192 11.87 13.00 7.23
CA ASN A 192 10.73 13.62 7.90
C ASN A 192 9.40 13.21 7.26
N ILE A 193 9.33 13.17 5.93
CA ILE A 193 8.12 12.73 5.21
C ILE A 193 7.84 11.25 5.50
N MET A 194 8.86 10.39 5.42
CA MET A 194 8.76 8.97 5.78
C MET A 194 8.26 8.77 7.21
N SER A 195 8.61 9.66 8.15
CA SER A 195 8.12 9.55 9.53
C SER A 195 6.60 9.64 9.62
N LEU A 196 5.96 10.43 8.76
CA LEU A 196 4.50 10.54 8.68
C LEU A 196 3.90 9.27 8.11
N PHE A 197 4.54 8.67 7.10
CA PHE A 197 4.14 7.38 6.54
C PHE A 197 4.21 6.27 7.60
N ILE A 198 5.35 6.13 8.28
CA ILE A 198 5.61 5.08 9.26
C ILE A 198 4.71 5.22 10.51
N ALA A 199 4.32 6.45 10.87
CA ALA A 199 3.44 6.72 12.00
C ALA A 199 1.98 6.28 11.77
N LYS A 200 1.50 6.26 10.53
CA LYS A 200 0.12 5.83 10.22
C LYS A 200 -0.08 4.35 10.54
N SER A 201 -1.23 3.98 11.09
CA SER A 201 -1.57 2.56 11.32
C SER A 201 -1.74 1.80 10.01
N THR A 202 -2.33 2.46 9.01
CA THR A 202 -2.67 1.88 7.70
C THR A 202 -2.07 2.73 6.56
N PRO A 203 -0.74 2.81 6.45
CA PRO A 203 -0.08 3.70 5.50
C PRO A 203 -0.44 3.43 4.04
N MET A 204 -0.51 2.16 3.61
CA MET A 204 -0.80 1.82 2.22
C MET A 204 -2.26 2.08 1.86
N LEU A 205 -3.19 1.73 2.76
CA LEU A 205 -4.60 2.07 2.57
C LEU A 205 -4.81 3.58 2.53
N CYS A 206 -4.12 4.35 3.38
CA CYS A 206 -4.16 5.81 3.32
C CYS A 206 -3.67 6.35 1.97
N SER A 207 -2.62 5.78 1.39
CA SER A 207 -2.13 6.15 0.06
C SER A 207 -3.20 5.94 -1.02
N ILE A 208 -3.87 4.78 -1.04
CA ILE A 208 -4.98 4.52 -1.97
C ILE A 208 -6.12 5.53 -1.75
N THR A 209 -6.59 5.69 -0.50
CA THR A 209 -7.71 6.58 -0.20
C THR A 209 -7.41 8.05 -0.53
N SER A 210 -6.20 8.53 -0.23
CA SER A 210 -5.79 9.89 -0.59
C SER A 210 -5.79 10.11 -2.10
N SER A 211 -5.34 9.12 -2.89
CA SER A 211 -5.39 9.20 -4.35
C SER A 211 -6.80 9.15 -4.92
N VAL A 212 -7.69 8.32 -4.36
CA VAL A 212 -9.12 8.30 -4.73
C VAL A 212 -9.76 9.67 -4.48
N ILE A 213 -9.53 10.26 -3.31
CA ILE A 213 -10.06 11.59 -2.97
C ILE A 213 -9.53 12.64 -3.94
N ALA A 214 -8.22 12.63 -4.21
CA ALA A 214 -7.60 13.57 -5.15
C ALA A 214 -8.15 13.40 -6.58
N PHE A 215 -8.38 12.17 -7.02
CA PHE A 215 -8.97 11.88 -8.33
C PHE A 215 -10.37 12.50 -8.46
N VAL A 216 -11.25 12.29 -7.48
CA VAL A 216 -12.60 12.87 -7.48
C VAL A 216 -12.55 14.41 -7.46
N GLN A 217 -11.63 14.99 -6.69
CA GLN A 217 -11.48 16.46 -6.61
C GLN A 217 -10.94 17.09 -7.90
N THR A 218 -10.10 16.37 -8.63
CA THR A 218 -9.47 16.86 -9.87
C THR A 218 -10.35 16.65 -11.11
N HIS A 219 -11.39 15.84 -11.02
CA HIS A 219 -12.33 15.56 -12.10
C HIS A 219 -13.79 15.88 -11.70
N PRO A 220 -14.12 17.15 -11.42
CA PRO A 220 -15.46 17.54 -10.95
C PRO A 220 -16.58 17.28 -11.97
N ASP A 221 -16.23 17.10 -13.24
CA ASP A 221 -17.18 16.79 -14.32
C ASP A 221 -17.61 15.31 -14.33
N LEU A 222 -16.88 14.42 -13.63
CA LEU A 222 -17.25 13.01 -13.49
C LEU A 222 -18.21 12.84 -12.31
N PRO A 223 -19.33 12.11 -12.47
CA PRO A 223 -20.20 11.78 -11.35
C PRO A 223 -19.43 11.00 -10.27
N VAL A 224 -19.49 11.48 -9.03
CA VAL A 224 -18.85 10.80 -7.88
C VAL A 224 -19.35 9.36 -7.74
N SER A 225 -20.62 9.11 -8.08
CA SER A 225 -21.23 7.77 -8.10
C SER A 225 -20.45 6.78 -8.94
N ASN A 226 -19.87 7.19 -10.08
CA ASN A 226 -19.09 6.28 -10.92
C ASN A 226 -17.89 5.72 -10.16
N THR A 227 -17.20 6.56 -9.39
CA THR A 227 -16.05 6.12 -8.59
C THR A 227 -16.49 5.28 -7.40
N THR A 228 -17.55 5.68 -6.69
CA THR A 228 -18.01 4.94 -5.51
C THR A 228 -18.59 3.57 -5.87
N ASP A 229 -19.37 3.49 -6.94
CA ASP A 229 -20.03 2.26 -7.39
C ASP A 229 -18.99 1.29 -7.96
N THR A 230 -17.98 1.79 -8.66
CA THR A 230 -16.84 0.98 -9.12
C THR A 230 -16.06 0.39 -7.96
N LEU A 231 -15.69 1.21 -6.96
CA LEU A 231 -14.99 0.72 -5.79
C LEU A 231 -15.82 -0.30 -5.00
N ALA A 232 -17.12 -0.05 -4.83
CA ALA A 232 -18.03 -0.97 -4.17
C ALA A 232 -18.09 -2.32 -4.90
N THR A 233 -18.22 -2.28 -6.22
CA THR A 233 -18.24 -3.49 -7.08
C THR A 233 -16.93 -4.26 -6.98
N VAL A 234 -15.78 -3.60 -7.13
CA VAL A 234 -14.45 -4.24 -7.06
C VAL A 234 -14.28 -4.94 -5.71
N VAL A 235 -14.61 -4.27 -4.61
CA VAL A 235 -14.50 -4.84 -3.26
C VAL A 235 -15.47 -6.00 -3.08
N HIS A 236 -16.72 -5.88 -3.52
CA HIS A 236 -17.70 -6.95 -3.43
C HIS A 236 -17.24 -8.20 -4.18
N CYS A 237 -16.87 -8.06 -5.45
CA CYS A 237 -16.41 -9.19 -6.28
C CYS A 237 -15.08 -9.80 -5.78
N ALA A 238 -14.15 -8.99 -5.26
CA ALA A 238 -12.85 -9.46 -4.80
C ALA A 238 -12.89 -10.19 -3.44
N PHE A 239 -13.88 -9.92 -2.60
CA PHE A 239 -13.92 -10.45 -1.22
C PHE A 239 -15.12 -11.38 -0.93
N GLU A 240 -16.03 -11.57 -1.87
CA GLU A 240 -17.09 -12.59 -1.80
C GLU A 240 -16.71 -13.97 -2.35
N THR A 241 -15.57 -14.08 -3.05
CA THR A 241 -14.95 -15.36 -3.41
C THR A 241 -14.15 -15.96 -2.25
#